data_AF-A0A6V7J8X8-F1
#
_entry.id   AF-A0A6V7J8X8-F1
#
_cell.length_a   1.000
_cell.length_b   1.000
_cell.length_c   1.000
_cell.angle_alpha   90.00
_cell.angle_beta   90.00
_cell.angle_gamma   90.00
#
_symmetry.space_group_name_H-M   'P 1'
#
loop_
_entity.id
_entity.type
_entity.pdbx_description
1 polymer ?
#
loop_
_entity_poly.entity_id
_entity_poly.type
_entity_poly.pdbx_seq_one_letter_code
_entity_poly.pdbx_strand_id
1 'polypeptide(L)' 'INKGECFALLGMNGTGKTTMIRTLTGQIPIKNGRVFIYGVDLSQNPDK' A
#
# COMPACT_ATOMS: atom_id res chain seq x y z
N ILE A 1 -6.79 -10.93 4.87
CA ILE A 1 -7.32 -9.67 5.41
C ILE A 1 -8.79 -9.62 5.03
N ASN A 2 -9.65 -9.91 5.99
CA ASN A 2 -11.09 -9.83 5.81
C ASN A 2 -11.58 -8.42 6.12
N LYS A 3 -12.73 -8.06 5.55
CA LYS A 3 -13.34 -6.75 5.80
C LYS A 3 -13.65 -6.61 7.29
N GLY A 4 -13.22 -5.50 7.89
CA GLY A 4 -13.44 -5.20 9.31
C GLY A 4 -12.37 -5.74 10.26
N GLU A 5 -11.38 -6.48 9.77
CA GLU A 5 -10.26 -6.93 10.60
C GLU A 5 -9.27 -5.78 10.88
N CYS A 6 -8.79 -5.71 12.12
CA CYS A 6 -7.63 -4.90 12.48
C CYS A 6 -6.37 -5.77 12.34
N PHE A 7 -5.38 -5.27 11.59
CA PHE A 7 -4.09 -5.95 11.43
C PHE A 7 -2.94 -4.97 11.66
N ALA A 8 -1.77 -5.51 12.00
CA ALA A 8 -0.54 -4.74 12.18
C ALA A 8 0.56 -5.26 11.25
N LEU A 9 1.39 -4.34 10.73
CA LEU A 9 2.59 -4.67 9.98
C LEU A 9 3.80 -4.58 10.92
N LEU A 10 4.43 -5.72 11.22
CA LEU A 10 5.54 -5.82 12.18
C LEU A 10 6.88 -6.11 11.49
N GLY A 11 7.98 -5.70 12.12
CA GLY A 11 9.34 -5.93 11.61
C GLY A 11 10.35 -4.91 12.13
N MET A 12 11.64 -5.16 11.93
CA MET A 12 12.74 -4.30 12.39
C MET A 12 12.71 -2.90 11.74
N ASN A 13 13.36 -1.91 12.35
CA ASN A 13 13.54 -0.60 11.72
C ASN A 13 14.32 -0.74 10.42
N GLY A 14 13.93 0.02 9.39
CA GLY A 14 14.54 -0.05 8.06
C GLY A 14 13.98 -1.12 7.11
N THR A 15 13.11 -2.02 7.56
CA THR A 15 12.52 -3.06 6.68
C THR A 15 11.48 -2.55 5.68
N GLY A 16 11.17 -1.25 5.70
CA GLY A 16 10.26 -0.63 4.73
C GLY A 16 8.79 -0.60 5.12
N LYS A 17 8.42 -0.86 6.38
CA LYS A 17 7.01 -0.81 6.85
C LYS A 17 6.33 0.53 6.56
N THR A 18 6.96 1.64 6.96
CA THR A 18 6.46 2.99 6.69
C THR A 18 6.37 3.27 5.19
N THR A 19 7.34 2.78 4.41
CA THR A 19 7.34 2.89 2.95
C THR A 19 6.17 2.13 2.34
N MET A 20 5.89 0.90 2.79
CA MET A 20 4.75 0.11 2.36
C MET A 20 3.43 0.81 2.67
N ILE A 21 3.24 1.28 3.91
CA ILE A 21 2.01 2.00 4.31
C ILE A 21 1.83 3.26 3.46
N ARG A 22 2.88 4.07 3.26
CA ARG A 22 2.85 5.25 2.39
C ARG A 22 2.49 4.92 0.94
N THR A 23 2.95 3.78 0.42
CA THR A 23 2.63 3.33 -0.94
C THR A 23 1.15 2.95 -1.02
N LEU A 24 0.66 2.18 -0.05
CA LEU A 24 -0.75 1.76 0.02
C LEU A 24 -1.71 2.95 0.19
N THR A 25 -1.29 4.01 0.87
CA THR A 25 -2.09 5.24 1.04
C THR A 25 -1.90 6.27 -0.07
N GLY A 26 -1.12 5.94 -1.12
CA GLY A 26 -0.89 6.84 -2.26
C GLY A 26 0.04 8.03 -1.98
N GLN A 27 0.72 8.06 -0.83
CA GLN A 27 1.67 9.12 -0.47
C GLN A 27 3.01 9.02 -1.22
N ILE A 28 3.36 7.84 -1.71
CA ILE A 28 4.54 7.62 -2.57
C ILE A 28 4.17 6.68 -3.73
N PRO A 29 4.82 6.82 -4.91
CA PRO A 29 4.49 6.03 -6.09
C PRO A 29 4.92 4.56 -5.94
N ILE A 30 4.13 3.67 -6.57
CA ILE A 30 4.44 2.24 -6.68
C ILE A 30 5.64 2.09 -7.62
N LYS A 31 6.74 1.53 -7.13
CA LYS A 31 7.93 1.29 -7.97
C LYS A 31 7.81 0.03 -8.83
N ASN A 32 7.26 -1.05 -8.26
CA ASN A 32 7.11 -2.35 -8.90
C ASN A 32 5.87 -3.07 -8.34
N GLY A 33 5.31 -3.99 -9.12
CA GLY A 33 4.11 -4.75 -8.73
C GLY A 33 2.82 -3.95 -8.93
N ARG A 34 1.73 -4.43 -8.31
CA ARG A 34 0.39 -3.81 -8.40
C ARG A 34 -0.24 -3.72 -7.01
N VAL A 35 -1.00 -2.66 -6.78
CA VAL A 35 -1.76 -2.45 -5.54
C VAL A 35 -3.21 -2.25 -5.92
N PHE A 36 -4.12 -2.94 -5.23
CA PHE A 36 -5.55 -2.85 -5.48
C PHE A 36 -6.26 -2.34 -4.23
N ILE A 37 -7.05 -1.28 -4.38
CA ILE A 37 -7.97 -0.78 -3.34
C ILE A 37 -9.40 -0.95 -3.84
N TYR A 38 -10.22 -1.72 -3.12
CA TYR A 38 -11.59 -2.03 -3.54
C TYR A 38 -11.69 -2.56 -4.99
N GLY A 39 -10.68 -3.30 -5.44
CA GLY A 39 -10.59 -3.83 -6.81
C GLY A 39 -10.04 -2.86 -7.86
N VAL A 40 -9.78 -1.61 -7.50
CA VAL A 40 -9.19 -0.60 -8.39
C VAL A 40 -7.67 -0.69 -8.32
N ASP A 41 -7.01 -0.87 -9.46
CA ASP A 41 -5.54 -0.84 -9.56
C ASP A 41 -5.02 0.59 -9.41
N LEU A 42 -4.24 0.84 -8.35
CA LEU A 42 -3.66 2.15 -8.09
C LEU A 42 -2.56 2.55 -9.08
N SER A 43 -2.01 1.61 -9.85
CA SER A 43 -1.09 1.95 -10.94
C SER A 43 -1.80 2.61 -12.13
N GLN A 44 -3.12 2.42 -12.22
CA GLN A 44 -3.95 2.91 -13.31
C GLN A 44 -4.67 4.22 -12.98
N ASN A 45 -4.49 4.78 -11.77
CA ASN A 45 -5.20 6.01 -11.39
C ASN A 45 -4.47 7.26 -11.93
N PRO A 46 -5.01 7.96 -12.95
CA PRO A 46 -4.36 9.03 -13.67
C PRO A 46 -4.75 10.43 -13.14
N ASP A 47 -4.90 10.60 -11.82
CA ASP A 47 -5.04 11.94 -11.23
C ASP A 47 -3.66 12.63 -11.05
N LYS A 48 -2.86 12.49 -12.12
CA LYS A 48 -1.88 13.42 -12.65
C LYS A 48 -2.11 13.51 -14.16
#